data_AF-A0A8I0J571-F1
#
_entry.id   AF-A0A8I0J571-F1
#
_cell.length_a   1.000
_cell.length_b   1.000
_cell.length_c   1.000
_cell.angle_alpha   90.00
_cell.angle_beta   90.00
_cell.angle_gamma   90.00
#
_symmetry.space_group_name_H-M   'P 1'
#
loop_
_entity.id
_entity.type
_entity.pdbx_description
1 polymer ?
#
loop_
_entity_poly.entity_id
_entity_poly.type
_entity_poly.pdbx_seq_one_letter_code
_entity_poly.pdbx_strand_id
1 'polypeptide(L)'
;MTTISGFRSQLFRAANEVHELTPVQAQRLLEGAVALIRCMREQTGMEPNTDAPDVTNVLLNIAASVPTRSEREIRNALLESADIIRLLTMILDSLDELESSDGP
;
A
#
# COMPACT_ATOMS: atom_id res chain seq x y z
N MET A 1 14.53 -10.82 1.61
CA MET A 1 13.98 -9.45 1.60
C MET A 1 13.08 -9.33 0.39
N THR A 2 11.82 -8.97 0.57
CA THR A 2 10.91 -8.63 -0.54
C THR A 2 11.23 -7.21 -1.00
N THR A 3 11.39 -7.00 -2.30
CA THR A 3 11.51 -5.65 -2.88
C THR A 3 10.13 -5.00 -2.94
N ILE A 4 10.07 -3.66 -3.01
CA ILE A 4 8.79 -2.92 -3.15
C ILE A 4 7.99 -3.43 -4.36
N SER A 5 8.67 -3.66 -5.50
CA SER A 5 8.05 -4.22 -6.72
C SER A 5 7.53 -5.65 -6.52
N GLY A 6 8.28 -6.49 -5.79
CA GLY A 6 7.85 -7.86 -5.45
C GLY A 6 6.62 -7.87 -4.55
N PHE A 7 6.60 -7.01 -3.53
CA PHE A 7 5.45 -6.88 -2.62
C PHE A 7 4.22 -6.34 -3.35
N ARG A 8 4.37 -5.32 -4.21
CA ARG A 8 3.28 -4.84 -5.07
C ARG A 8 2.72 -5.94 -5.97
N SER A 9 3.58 -6.76 -6.57
CA SER A 9 3.14 -7.90 -7.38
C SER A 9 2.35 -8.93 -6.56
N GLN A 10 2.75 -9.15 -5.30
CA GLN A 10 2.01 -10.00 -4.37
C GLN A 10 0.61 -9.46 -4.07
N LEU A 11 0.45 -8.14 -3.88
CA LEU A 11 -0.85 -7.51 -3.66
C LEU A 11 -1.77 -7.69 -4.89
N PHE A 12 -1.26 -7.45 -6.10
CA PHE A 12 -2.03 -7.67 -7.33
C PHE A 12 -2.47 -9.12 -7.49
N ARG A 13 -1.56 -10.07 -7.21
CA ARG A 13 -1.89 -11.50 -7.28
C ARG A 13 -2.97 -11.87 -6.27
N ALA A 14 -2.81 -11.44 -5.01
CA ALA A 14 -3.80 -11.68 -3.96
C ALA A 14 -5.17 -11.05 -4.28
N ALA A 15 -5.20 -9.90 -4.95
CA ALA A 15 -6.45 -9.29 -5.40
C ALA A 15 -7.15 -10.08 -6.51
N ASN A 16 -6.39 -10.71 -7.42
CA ASN A 16 -6.93 -11.54 -8.49
C ASN A 16 -7.39 -12.91 -7.98
N GLU A 17 -6.66 -13.47 -7.01
CA GLU A 17 -6.93 -14.77 -6.37
C GLU A 17 -7.65 -14.59 -5.01
N VAL A 18 -8.45 -13.52 -4.85
CA VAL A 18 -9.03 -13.14 -3.54
C VAL A 18 -9.91 -14.22 -2.92
N HIS A 19 -10.52 -15.06 -3.74
CA HIS A 19 -11.35 -16.20 -3.34
C HIS A 19 -10.53 -17.35 -2.73
N GLU A 20 -9.22 -17.42 -3.01
CA GLU A 20 -8.29 -18.40 -2.42
C GLU A 20 -7.58 -17.83 -1.19
N LEU A 21 -7.80 -16.55 -0.87
CA LEU A 21 -7.10 -15.85 0.18
C LEU A 21 -7.74 -16.10 1.54
N THR A 22 -6.98 -16.69 2.47
CA THR A 22 -7.46 -16.85 3.84
C THR A 22 -7.57 -15.48 4.54
N PRO A 23 -8.48 -15.32 5.53
CA PRO A 23 -8.60 -14.08 6.29
C PRO A 23 -7.27 -13.59 6.90
N VAL A 24 -6.46 -14.52 7.41
CA VAL A 24 -5.16 -14.20 8.00
C VAL A 24 -4.16 -13.70 6.95
N GLN A 25 -4.16 -14.27 5.75
CA GLN A 25 -3.31 -13.81 4.65
C GLN A 25 -3.73 -12.41 4.18
N ALA A 26 -5.03 -12.17 4.00
CA ALA A 26 -5.56 -10.87 3.62
C ALA A 26 -5.22 -9.79 4.66
N GLN A 27 -5.43 -10.08 5.95
CA GLN A 27 -5.08 -9.19 7.04
C GLN A 27 -3.60 -8.81 7.00
N ARG A 28 -2.70 -9.81 6.94
CA ARG A 28 -1.24 -9.56 6.92
C ARG A 28 -0.79 -8.75 5.71
N LEU A 29 -1.38 -9.00 4.54
CA LEU A 29 -1.07 -8.24 3.33
C LEU A 29 -1.48 -6.77 3.47
N LEU A 30 -2.67 -6.51 4.00
CA LEU A 30 -3.18 -5.15 4.20
C LEU A 30 -2.40 -4.41 5.30
N GLU A 31 -2.11 -5.06 6.43
CA GLU A 31 -1.27 -4.47 7.50
C GLU A 31 0.14 -4.16 6.99
N GLY A 32 0.74 -5.07 6.22
CA GLY A 32 2.04 -4.87 5.58
C GLY A 32 2.03 -3.71 4.58
N ALA A 33 0.96 -3.60 3.78
CA ALA A 33 0.78 -2.48 2.87
C ALA A 33 0.65 -1.14 3.60
N VAL A 34 -0.15 -1.07 4.67
CA VAL A 34 -0.28 0.12 5.51
C VAL A 34 1.07 0.56 6.07
N ALA A 35 1.84 -0.38 6.63
CA ALA A 35 3.17 -0.09 7.17
C ALA A 35 4.13 0.46 6.10
N LEU A 36 4.15 -0.16 4.92
CA LEU A 36 4.99 0.27 3.81
C LEU A 36 4.59 1.66 3.29
N ILE A 37 3.29 1.91 3.10
CA ILE A 37 2.76 3.19 2.61
C ILE A 37 3.14 4.32 3.58
N ARG A 38 3.00 4.12 4.89
CA ARG A 38 3.40 5.11 5.90
C ARG A 38 4.90 5.39 5.85
N CYS A 39 5.73 4.35 5.81
CA CYS A 39 7.18 4.48 5.72
C CYS A 39 7.62 5.21 4.42
N MET A 40 6.97 4.94 3.29
CA MET A 40 7.26 5.64 2.03
C MET A 40 6.81 7.10 2.07
N ARG A 41 5.65 7.40 2.68
CA ARG A 41 5.19 8.79 2.87
C ARG A 41 6.14 9.61 3.71
N GLU A 42 6.64 9.04 4.82
CA GLU A 42 7.66 9.66 5.66
C GLU A 42 8.91 10.02 4.84
N GLN A 43 9.37 9.12 3.96
CA GLN A 43 10.51 9.39 3.06
C GLN A 43 10.22 10.50 2.04
N THR A 44 9.00 10.59 1.51
CA THR A 44 8.60 11.67 0.59
C THR A 44 8.36 13.02 1.28
N GLY A 45 8.32 13.07 2.62
CA GLY A 45 7.88 14.24 3.38
C GLY A 45 6.40 14.59 3.20
N MET A 46 5.59 13.70 2.64
CA MET A 46 4.16 13.92 2.42
C MET A 46 3.36 13.53 3.66
N GLU A 47 2.89 14.53 4.39
CA GLU A 47 1.95 14.32 5.48
C GLU A 47 0.56 13.93 4.95
N PRO A 48 -0.20 13.10 5.69
CA PRO A 48 -1.58 12.81 5.34
C PRO A 48 -2.43 14.09 5.39
N ASN A 49 -3.27 14.26 4.38
CA ASN A 49 -4.21 15.38 4.33
C ASN A 49 -5.18 15.32 5.53
N THR A 50 -5.32 16.43 6.25
CA THR A 50 -6.21 16.58 7.42
C THR A 50 -7.68 16.70 7.06
N ASP A 51 -8.01 17.08 5.82
CA ASP A 51 -9.38 17.35 5.36
C ASP A 51 -10.14 16.08 4.93
N ALA A 52 -9.44 14.94 4.84
CA ALA A 52 -10.02 13.67 4.45
C ALA A 52 -9.50 12.53 5.34
N PRO A 53 -10.28 11.44 5.53
CA PRO A 53 -9.79 10.26 6.22
C PRO A 53 -8.54 9.73 5.53
N ASP A 54 -7.44 9.57 6.28
CA ASP A 54 -6.24 8.97 5.72
C ASP A 54 -6.56 7.55 5.23
N VAL A 55 -6.30 7.30 3.95
CA VAL A 55 -6.45 5.99 3.30
C VAL A 55 -5.74 4.88 4.09
N THR A 56 -4.64 5.17 4.78
CA THR A 56 -3.96 4.15 5.61
C THR A 56 -4.82 3.72 6.80
N ASN A 57 -5.65 4.61 7.36
CA ASN A 57 -6.60 4.27 8.41
C ASN A 57 -7.80 3.48 7.86
N VAL A 58 -8.26 3.81 6.64
CA VAL A 58 -9.32 3.04 5.97
C VAL A 58 -8.86 1.61 5.69
N LEU A 59 -7.67 1.45 5.13
CA LEU A 59 -7.06 0.14 4.86
C LEU A 59 -6.82 -0.66 6.15
N LEU A 60 -6.37 0.00 7.23
CA LEU A 60 -6.19 -0.66 8.53
C LEU A 60 -7.52 -1.11 9.14
N ASN A 61 -8.58 -0.33 8.99
CA ASN A 61 -9.92 -0.73 9.41
C ASN A 61 -10.42 -1.95 8.62
N ILE A 62 -10.16 -2.01 7.31
CA ILE A 62 -10.49 -3.20 6.49
C ILE A 62 -9.67 -4.39 6.98
N ALA A 63 -8.36 -4.23 7.23
CA ALA A 63 -7.49 -5.28 7.75
C ALA A 63 -7.99 -5.85 9.08
N ALA A 64 -8.42 -4.99 10.01
CA ALA A 64 -8.96 -5.39 11.30
C ALA A 64 -10.32 -6.10 11.23
N SER A 65 -11.05 -5.93 10.12
CA SER A 65 -12.41 -6.47 9.94
C SER A 65 -12.49 -7.51 8.81
N VAL A 66 -11.37 -8.02 8.29
CA VAL A 66 -11.34 -8.98 7.17
C VAL A 66 -12.37 -10.12 7.28
N PRO A 67 -12.56 -10.80 8.43
CA PRO A 67 -13.51 -11.91 8.53
C PRO A 67 -14.97 -11.53 8.25
N THR A 68 -15.32 -10.25 8.34
CA THR A 68 -16.67 -9.73 8.10
C THR A 68 -16.77 -8.93 6.79
N ARG A 69 -15.68 -8.80 6.04
CA ARG A 69 -15.62 -8.07 4.77
C ARG A 69 -15.95 -8.98 3.60
N SER A 70 -16.55 -8.39 2.57
CA SER A 70 -16.75 -9.10 1.31
C SER A 70 -15.43 -9.27 0.55
N GLU A 71 -15.34 -10.32 -0.28
CA GLU A 71 -14.20 -10.52 -1.19
C GLU A 71 -13.94 -9.29 -2.07
N ARG A 72 -15.01 -8.59 -2.49
CA ARG A 72 -14.92 -7.36 -3.28
C ARG A 72 -14.21 -6.24 -2.50
N GLU A 73 -14.53 -6.05 -1.22
CA GLU A 73 -13.87 -5.04 -0.39
C GLU A 73 -12.39 -5.38 -0.18
N ILE A 74 -12.08 -6.64 0.12
CA ILE A 74 -10.69 -7.11 0.30
C ILE A 74 -9.89 -6.92 -0.99
N ARG A 75 -10.46 -7.34 -2.13
CA ARG A 75 -9.85 -7.15 -3.46
C ARG A 75 -9.56 -5.68 -3.74
N ASN A 76 -10.54 -4.81 -3.51
CA ASN A 76 -10.37 -3.38 -3.77
C ASN A 76 -9.29 -2.78 -2.87
N ALA A 77 -9.25 -3.14 -1.59
CA ALA A 77 -8.22 -2.67 -0.66
C ALA A 77 -6.81 -3.12 -1.06
N LEU A 78 -6.65 -4.35 -1.56
CA LEU A 78 -5.38 -4.86 -2.06
C LEU A 78 -4.91 -4.11 -3.32
N LEU A 79 -5.82 -3.82 -4.25
CA LEU A 79 -5.51 -3.04 -5.47
C LEU A 79 -5.16 -1.59 -5.14
N GLU A 80 -5.97 -0.94 -4.30
CA GLU A 80 -5.73 0.43 -3.85
C GLU A 80 -4.38 0.57 -3.15
N SER A 81 -4.03 -0.41 -2.30
CA SER A 81 -2.70 -0.49 -1.69
C SER A 81 -1.58 -0.56 -2.73
N ALA A 82 -1.73 -1.40 -3.76
CA ALA A 82 -0.74 -1.57 -4.81
C ALA A 82 -0.56 -0.30 -5.66
N ASP A 83 -1.65 0.42 -5.93
CA ASP A 83 -1.65 1.67 -6.68
C ASP A 83 -1.00 2.82 -5.88
N ILE A 84 -1.28 2.94 -4.58
CA ILE A 84 -0.64 3.93 -3.71
C ILE A 84 0.86 3.68 -3.63
N ILE A 85 1.28 2.42 -3.45
CA ILE A 85 2.70 2.06 -3.44
C ILE A 85 3.35 2.45 -4.77
N ARG A 86 2.70 2.19 -5.91
CA ARG A 86 3.19 2.60 -7.23
C ARG A 86 3.37 4.12 -7.33
N LEU A 87 2.40 4.90 -6.87
CA LEU A 87 2.47 6.36 -6.89
C LEU A 87 3.63 6.87 -6.04
N LEU A 88 3.77 6.36 -4.81
CA LEU A 88 4.86 6.75 -3.90
C LEU A 88 6.23 6.35 -4.45
N THR A 89 6.35 5.19 -5.12
CA THR A 89 7.59 4.82 -5.80
C THR A 89 7.97 5.84 -6.88
N MET A 90 7.02 6.25 -7.73
CA MET A 90 7.33 7.27 -8.77
C MET A 90 7.77 8.61 -8.17
N ILE A 91 7.16 9.02 -7.07
CA ILE A 91 7.52 10.25 -6.37
C ILE A 91 8.94 10.14 -5.81
N LEU A 92 9.27 9.04 -5.12
CA LEU A 92 10.61 8.81 -4.60
C LEU A 92 11.66 8.75 -5.71
N ASP A 93 11.38 8.06 -6.80
CA ASP A 93 12.27 8.00 -7.97
C ASP A 93 12.51 9.42 -8.53
N SER A 94 11.47 10.25 -8.61
CA SER A 94 11.59 11.64 -9.09
C SER A 94 12.37 12.53 -8.11
N LEU A 95 12.24 12.32 -6.80
CA LEU A 95 13.00 13.05 -5.79
C LEU A 95 14.49 12.69 -5.84
N ASP A 96 14.81 11.40 -5.99
CA ASP A 96 16.18 10.89 -6.12
C ASP A 96 16.87 11.45 -7.38
N GLU A 97 16.15 11.54 -8.50
CA GLU A 97 16.65 12.16 -9.74
C GLU A 97 16.95 13.67 -9.56
N LEU A 98 16.11 14.39 -8.81
CA LEU A 98 16.32 15.82 -8.52
C LEU A 98 17.52 16.04 -7.59
N GLU A 99 17.65 15.26 -6.52
CA GLU A 99 18.81 15.33 -5.61
C GLU A 99 20.10 14.95 -6.34
N SER A 100 20.04 13.97 -7.25
CA SER A 100 21.19 13.56 -8.07
C SER A 100 21.58 14.59 -9.13
N SER A 101 20.65 15.45 -9.56
CA SER A 101 20.90 16.53 -10.53
C SER A 101 21.46 17.81 -9.89
N ASP A 102 21.41 17.94 -8.55
CA ASP A 102 21.86 19.12 -7.79
C ASP A 102 23.27 18.94 -7.20
N GLY A 103 24.05 17.96 -7.69
CA GLY A 103 25.45 17.74 -7.32
C GLY A 103 26.45 18.67 -8.06
N PRO A 104 27.51 19.18 -7.38
CA PRO A 104 28.45 20.19 -7.89
C PRO A 104 29.48 19.70 -8.92
#